data_AF-A0A516H0B8-F1
#
_entry.id   AF-A0A516H0B8-F1
#
_cell.length_a   1.000
_cell.length_b   1.000
_cell.length_c   1.000
_cell.angle_alpha   90.00
_cell.angle_beta   90.00
_cell.angle_gamma   90.00
#
_symmetry.space_group_name_H-M   'P 1'
#
loop_
_entity.id
_entity.type
_entity.pdbx_description
1 polymer ?
#
loop_
_entity_poly.entity_id
_entity_poly.type
_entity_poly.pdbx_seq_one_letter_code
_entity_poly.pdbx_strand_id
1 'polypeptide(L)'
;MGALPVTERYLCRADTRTSCNPLNRNEKYLTVGSCYRCPIRFVGCENSSSVSGLPLPFADDRILLNLAAYWSAKRGGHPLPPRSAIDPLDMPRRLLPHLMLVEPTGRDIEVRFRLVGTELVQRFRRDATGKTSRDLYPPDSDYRSYIEQIYSSVIQRGQPLYVDNTRRFPEEGSSRVRHLLLPIAAEAGSARAALVLSSISWSTGSDEGHQPPPSRERQISVEALEKGVLQATLRGLLDSI
;
A
#
# COMPACT_ATOMS: atom_id res chain seq x y z
N MET A 1 -45.08 -22.10 -14.30
CA MET A 1 -44.78 -21.38 -13.05
C MET A 1 -43.85 -22.25 -12.22
N GLY A 2 -42.54 -22.05 -12.36
CA GLY A 2 -41.52 -22.82 -11.65
C GLY A 2 -40.78 -21.90 -10.68
N ALA A 3 -40.90 -22.18 -9.39
CA ALA A 3 -40.15 -21.50 -8.34
C ALA A 3 -38.71 -22.04 -8.31
N LEU A 4 -37.73 -21.13 -8.44
CA LEU A 4 -36.32 -21.44 -8.24
C LEU A 4 -35.99 -21.37 -6.74
N PRO A 5 -35.09 -22.22 -6.22
CA PRO A 5 -34.82 -22.33 -4.79
C PRO A 5 -33.98 -21.15 -4.27
N VAL A 6 -34.31 -20.77 -3.04
CA VAL A 6 -33.63 -19.76 -2.22
C VAL A 6 -32.19 -20.20 -1.94
N THR A 7 -31.20 -19.41 -2.36
CA THR A 7 -29.81 -19.59 -1.96
C THR A 7 -29.61 -19.12 -0.52
N GLU A 8 -29.43 -20.06 0.42
CA GLU A 8 -28.99 -19.80 1.80
C GLU A 8 -27.57 -19.21 1.80
N ARG A 9 -27.37 -18.12 2.55
CA ARG A 9 -26.04 -17.55 2.85
C ARG A 9 -25.66 -17.88 4.28
N TYR A 10 -24.56 -18.59 4.48
CA TYR A 10 -23.94 -18.82 5.79
C TYR A 10 -22.84 -17.78 6.06
N LEU A 11 -22.78 -17.27 7.30
CA LEU A 11 -21.73 -16.37 7.79
C LEU A 11 -20.84 -17.13 8.78
N CYS A 12 -19.51 -17.09 8.56
CA CYS A 12 -18.51 -17.61 9.50
C CYS A 12 -18.01 -16.48 10.42
N ARG A 13 -17.90 -16.75 11.72
CA ARG A 13 -17.22 -15.89 12.70
C ARG A 13 -15.80 -16.38 12.85
N ALA A 14 -14.82 -15.48 12.72
CA ALA A 14 -13.41 -15.82 12.91
C ALA A 14 -13.09 -15.79 14.42
N ASP A 15 -12.99 -16.96 15.03
CA ASP A 15 -12.15 -17.12 16.21
C ASP A 15 -11.45 -18.49 16.19
N THR A 16 -10.16 -18.43 16.48
CA THR A 16 -9.14 -19.49 16.62
C THR A 16 -9.49 -20.95 16.26
N ARG A 17 -8.76 -21.47 15.25
CA ARG A 17 -8.43 -22.90 14.98
C ARG A 17 -9.58 -23.93 14.98
N THR A 18 -9.89 -24.37 13.75
CA THR A 18 -10.23 -25.77 13.39
C THR A 18 -11.52 -26.37 13.98
N SER A 19 -12.70 -25.88 13.57
CA SER A 19 -13.94 -26.68 13.36
C SER A 19 -15.13 -25.75 13.03
N CYS A 20 -15.98 -26.11 12.05
CA CYS A 20 -17.24 -25.42 11.74
C CYS A 20 -18.42 -26.22 12.32
N ASN A 21 -19.28 -25.58 13.12
CA ASN A 21 -20.56 -26.13 13.55
C ASN A 21 -21.69 -25.08 13.35
N PRO A 22 -22.90 -25.45 12.90
CA PRO A 22 -23.96 -24.49 12.59
C PRO A 22 -24.61 -23.90 13.84
N LEU A 23 -24.78 -22.57 13.87
CA LEU A 23 -25.48 -21.86 14.96
C LEU A 23 -26.95 -21.61 14.62
N ASN A 24 -27.77 -21.76 15.66
CA ASN A 24 -29.23 -21.79 15.64
C ASN A 24 -29.90 -20.45 15.27
N ARG A 25 -31.08 -20.61 14.67
CA ARG A 25 -32.07 -19.65 14.22
C ARG A 25 -32.69 -18.87 15.40
N ASN A 26 -32.36 -17.58 15.56
CA ASN A 26 -33.24 -16.49 16.04
C ASN A 26 -32.43 -15.28 16.55
N GLU A 27 -32.34 -14.20 15.76
CA GLU A 27 -32.37 -12.81 16.27
C GLU A 27 -32.39 -11.80 15.10
N LYS A 28 -32.91 -10.61 15.41
CA LYS A 28 -33.77 -9.79 14.55
C LYS A 28 -33.04 -8.86 13.58
N TYR A 29 -33.71 -8.64 12.46
CA TYR A 29 -33.43 -7.74 11.35
C TYR A 29 -33.23 -6.28 11.76
N LEU A 30 -32.22 -5.62 11.19
CA LEU A 30 -32.21 -4.17 10.98
C LEU A 30 -31.79 -3.87 9.54
N THR A 31 -32.59 -3.01 8.92
CA THR A 31 -32.68 -2.74 7.49
C THR A 31 -31.64 -1.71 7.03
N VAL A 32 -31.05 -2.02 5.87
CA VAL A 32 -30.31 -1.23 4.89
C VAL A 32 -30.26 0.31 5.09
N GLY A 33 -29.05 0.81 5.39
CA GLY A 33 -28.60 2.15 5.04
C GLY A 33 -27.59 2.06 3.88
N SER A 34 -27.89 2.74 2.78
CA SER A 34 -27.10 2.76 1.55
C SER A 34 -25.67 3.24 1.83
N CYS A 35 -24.71 2.31 1.74
CA CYS A 35 -23.28 2.58 1.94
C CYS A 35 -22.56 2.28 0.63
N TYR A 36 -22.06 3.32 -0.04
CA TYR A 36 -21.19 3.18 -1.21
C TYR A 36 -19.92 2.46 -0.78
N ARG A 37 -19.93 1.17 -1.10
CA ARG A 37 -19.11 0.11 -0.55
C ARG A 37 -17.72 0.17 -1.17
N CYS A 38 -16.71 0.50 -0.35
CA CYS A 38 -15.33 0.19 -0.66
C CYS A 38 -15.21 -1.35 -0.79
N PRO A 39 -14.82 -1.91 -1.95
CA PRO A 39 -14.85 -3.35 -2.16
C PRO A 39 -13.52 -3.97 -1.72
N ILE A 40 -13.11 -3.79 -0.46
CA ILE A 40 -12.00 -4.56 0.10
C ILE A 40 -12.57 -5.90 0.59
N ARG A 41 -12.81 -6.81 -0.35
CA ARG A 41 -13.03 -8.21 -0.01
C ARG A 41 -11.64 -8.85 0.13
N PHE A 42 -11.24 -9.10 1.37
CA PHE A 42 -10.03 -9.84 1.73
C PHE A 42 -9.97 -11.15 0.93
N VAL A 43 -8.99 -11.27 0.03
CA VAL A 43 -8.57 -12.55 -0.52
C VAL A 43 -7.47 -13.07 0.39
N GLY A 44 -7.66 -14.31 0.87
CA GLY A 44 -6.82 -14.96 1.85
C GLY A 44 -5.36 -15.08 1.43
N CYS A 45 -4.50 -15.25 2.44
CA CYS A 45 -3.10 -15.63 2.30
C CYS A 45 -2.98 -16.88 1.42
N GLU A 46 -2.61 -16.72 0.17
CA GLU A 46 -2.09 -17.81 -0.65
C GLU A 46 -0.58 -17.91 -0.48
N ASN A 47 -0.13 -19.15 -0.34
CA ASN A 47 1.20 -19.59 0.03
C ASN A 47 2.35 -18.75 -0.57
N SER A 48 3.21 -18.26 0.32
CA SER A 48 4.52 -17.70 0.00
C SER A 48 5.44 -18.79 -0.54
N SER A 49 5.32 -19.08 -1.83
CA SER A 49 6.42 -19.61 -2.63
C SER A 49 7.16 -18.40 -3.18
N SER A 50 8.44 -18.27 -2.83
CA SER A 50 9.33 -17.25 -3.37
C SER A 50 9.48 -17.47 -4.87
N VAL A 51 8.65 -16.81 -5.67
CA VAL A 51 8.81 -16.78 -7.12
C VAL A 51 9.97 -15.83 -7.44
N SER A 52 11.17 -16.41 -7.38
CA SER A 52 12.41 -15.82 -7.86
C SER A 52 12.29 -15.61 -9.37
N GLY A 53 12.02 -14.37 -9.82
CA GLY A 53 12.11 -14.01 -11.23
C GLY A 53 10.89 -13.33 -11.86
N LEU A 54 9.82 -13.04 -11.10
CA LEU A 54 8.76 -12.17 -11.63
C LEU A 54 9.26 -10.70 -11.65
N PRO A 55 8.97 -9.95 -12.74
CA PRO A 55 9.30 -8.53 -12.80
C PRO A 55 8.57 -7.77 -11.69
N LEU A 56 9.15 -6.65 -11.23
CA LEU A 56 8.51 -5.81 -10.23
C LEU A 56 7.10 -5.42 -10.70
N PRO A 57 6.09 -5.44 -9.81
CA PRO A 57 4.71 -5.14 -10.19
C PRO A 57 4.50 -3.68 -10.65
N PHE A 58 5.52 -2.84 -10.53
CA PHE A 58 5.59 -1.44 -10.92
C PHE A 58 6.79 -1.14 -11.82
N ALA A 59 7.36 -2.13 -12.53
CA ALA A 59 8.54 -1.93 -13.38
C ALA A 59 8.31 -0.89 -14.50
N ASP A 60 7.05 -0.67 -14.89
CA ASP A 60 6.61 0.35 -15.86
C ASP A 60 6.46 1.75 -15.24
N ASP A 61 6.47 1.87 -13.91
CA ASP A 61 6.30 3.14 -13.21
C ASP A 61 7.64 3.79 -12.88
N ARG A 62 7.98 4.86 -13.59
CA ARG A 62 9.24 5.58 -13.36
C ARG A 62 9.35 6.21 -11.98
N ILE A 63 8.24 6.66 -11.38
CA ILE A 63 8.27 7.27 -10.05
C ILE A 63 8.59 6.22 -9.00
N LEU A 64 7.85 5.09 -9.02
CA LEU A 64 8.07 4.02 -8.05
C LEU A 64 9.41 3.29 -8.26
N LEU A 65 9.83 3.12 -9.51
CA LEU A 65 11.12 2.53 -9.84
C LEU A 65 12.27 3.43 -9.36
N ASN A 66 12.18 4.75 -9.53
CA ASN A 66 13.18 5.69 -9.01
C ASN A 66 13.26 5.66 -7.48
N LEU A 67 12.12 5.56 -6.79
CA LEU A 67 12.09 5.40 -5.34
C LEU A 67 12.77 4.10 -4.90
N ALA A 68 12.42 2.99 -5.54
CA ALA A 68 13.00 1.68 -5.24
C ALA A 68 14.52 1.68 -5.45
N ALA A 69 14.98 2.22 -6.58
CA ALA A 69 16.41 2.31 -6.90
C ALA A 69 17.18 3.17 -5.88
N TYR A 70 16.63 4.33 -5.52
CA TYR A 70 17.21 5.19 -4.50
C TYR A 70 17.31 4.46 -3.16
N TRP A 71 16.23 3.84 -2.70
CA TRP A 71 16.20 3.14 -1.43
C TRP A 71 17.19 1.97 -1.39
N SER A 72 17.26 1.16 -2.45
CA SER A 72 18.23 0.07 -2.58
C SER A 72 19.68 0.58 -2.53
N ALA A 73 19.97 1.69 -3.22
CA ALA A 73 21.30 2.30 -3.18
C ALA A 73 21.66 2.80 -1.76
N LYS A 74 20.71 3.44 -1.05
CA LYS A 74 20.93 3.91 0.32
C LYS A 74 20.96 2.81 1.37
N ARG A 75 20.35 1.65 1.10
CA ARG A 75 20.47 0.47 1.95
C ARG A 75 21.90 -0.06 1.94
N GLY A 76 22.51 -0.16 0.76
CA GLY A 76 23.83 -0.76 0.59
C GLY A 76 23.87 -2.15 1.24
N GLY A 77 24.85 -2.39 2.10
CA GLY A 77 24.99 -3.66 2.83
C GLY A 77 24.17 -3.76 4.13
N HIS A 78 23.42 -2.72 4.53
CA HIS A 78 22.67 -2.73 5.79
C HIS A 78 21.36 -3.52 5.68
N PRO A 79 20.81 -4.04 6.78
CA PRO A 79 19.48 -4.68 6.77
C PRO A 79 18.41 -3.74 6.21
N LEU A 80 18.42 -2.48 6.64
CA LEU A 80 17.59 -1.38 6.16
C LEU A 80 18.46 -0.13 5.97
N PRO A 81 18.11 0.80 5.07
CA PRO A 81 18.80 2.08 5.01
C PRO A 81 18.61 2.83 6.33
N PRO A 82 19.68 3.36 6.93
CA PRO A 82 19.54 4.25 8.07
C PRO A 82 18.95 5.58 7.63
N ARG A 83 18.19 6.22 8.53
CA ARG A 83 17.60 7.53 8.28
C ARG A 83 18.66 8.57 7.90
N SER A 84 19.85 8.51 8.48
CA SER A 84 20.97 9.41 8.18
C SER A 84 21.49 9.29 6.74
N ALA A 85 21.28 8.16 6.05
CA ALA A 85 21.67 8.00 4.65
C ALA A 85 20.66 8.61 3.65
N ILE A 86 19.47 8.98 4.14
CA ILE A 86 18.39 9.53 3.30
C ILE A 86 18.53 11.06 3.23
N ASP A 87 19.08 11.51 2.11
CA ASP A 87 19.17 12.92 1.70
C ASP A 87 18.24 13.18 0.50
N PRO A 88 17.25 14.09 0.61
CA PRO A 88 16.41 14.51 -0.50
C PRO A 88 17.17 15.10 -1.69
N LEU A 89 18.37 15.66 -1.50
CA LEU A 89 19.18 16.24 -2.58
C LEU A 89 19.74 15.20 -3.55
N ASP A 90 19.88 13.95 -3.07
CA ASP A 90 20.30 12.81 -3.88
C ASP A 90 19.15 12.18 -4.69
N MET A 91 17.91 12.60 -4.43
CA MET A 91 16.74 12.04 -5.11
C MET A 91 16.50 12.74 -6.46
N PRO A 92 16.02 12.01 -7.49
CA PRO A 92 15.54 12.64 -8.71
C PRO A 92 14.48 13.70 -8.38
N ARG A 93 14.65 14.93 -8.88
CA ARG A 93 13.72 16.04 -8.58
C ARG A 93 12.25 15.73 -8.89
N ARG A 94 11.99 14.91 -9.90
CA ARG A 94 10.64 14.47 -10.29
C ARG A 94 9.98 13.51 -9.27
N LEU A 95 10.77 12.87 -8.41
CA LEU A 95 10.25 11.98 -7.36
C LEU A 95 9.74 12.78 -6.15
N LEU A 96 10.39 13.91 -5.81
CA LEU A 96 10.10 14.68 -4.59
C LEU A 96 8.62 15.09 -4.43
N PRO A 97 7.90 15.54 -5.49
CA PRO A 97 6.48 15.88 -5.38
C PRO A 97 5.57 14.70 -5.00
N HIS A 98 6.00 13.46 -5.22
CA HIS A 98 5.22 12.24 -4.99
C HIS A 98 5.54 11.53 -3.67
N LEU A 99 6.48 12.06 -2.89
CA LEU A 99 7.09 11.38 -1.78
C LEU A 99 6.39 11.66 -0.44
N MET A 100 6.38 10.68 0.45
CA MET A 100 6.02 10.85 1.86
C MET A 100 7.07 10.21 2.76
N LEU A 101 7.33 10.87 3.89
CA LEU A 101 8.03 10.28 5.01
C LEU A 101 7.06 10.15 6.17
N VAL A 102 6.86 8.92 6.65
CA VAL A 102 5.87 8.59 7.67
C VAL A 102 6.55 7.85 8.81
N GLU A 103 6.14 8.13 10.04
CA GLU A 103 6.62 7.43 11.24
C GLU A 103 5.44 6.96 12.10
N PRO A 104 5.58 5.87 12.86
CA PRO A 104 4.63 5.53 13.91
C PRO A 104 4.72 6.56 15.05
N THR A 105 3.59 6.90 15.67
CA THR A 105 3.58 7.83 16.82
C THR A 105 3.86 7.13 18.15
N GLY A 106 3.88 5.80 18.15
CA GLY A 106 3.96 4.96 19.36
C GLY A 106 2.62 4.79 20.09
N ARG A 107 1.54 5.39 19.58
CA ARG A 107 0.17 5.21 20.09
C ARG A 107 -0.59 4.29 19.13
N ASP A 108 -0.87 3.06 19.57
CA ASP A 108 -1.52 2.03 18.77
C ASP A 108 -0.82 1.86 17.39
N ILE A 109 -1.59 1.94 16.31
CA ILE A 109 -1.10 1.92 14.91
C ILE A 109 -1.15 3.31 14.27
N GLU A 110 -1.30 4.38 15.06
CA GLU A 110 -1.35 5.76 14.58
C GLU A 110 -0.01 6.16 13.96
N VAL A 111 -0.09 6.89 12.84
CA VAL A 111 1.08 7.37 12.10
C VAL A 111 1.09 8.87 11.95
N ARG A 112 2.29 9.47 11.86
CA ARG A 112 2.51 10.88 11.58
C ARG A 112 3.21 11.07 10.24
N PHE A 113 2.69 11.99 9.45
CA PHE A 113 3.28 12.39 8.18
C PHE A 113 4.31 13.50 8.42
N ARG A 114 5.60 13.19 8.29
CA ARG A 114 6.71 14.13 8.51
C ARG A 114 6.97 15.01 7.30
N LEU A 115 6.81 14.44 6.12
CA LEU A 115 6.96 15.12 4.83
C LEU A 115 5.90 14.59 3.89
N VAL A 116 5.31 15.49 3.11
CA VAL A 116 4.35 15.16 2.05
C VAL A 116 4.71 15.98 0.81
N GLY A 117 4.91 15.31 -0.31
CA GLY A 117 5.25 15.93 -1.57
C GLY A 117 4.09 16.74 -2.12
N THR A 118 4.42 17.79 -2.89
CA THR A 118 3.45 18.80 -3.35
C THR A 118 2.39 18.22 -4.28
N GLU A 119 2.70 17.22 -5.10
CA GLU A 119 1.72 16.58 -5.98
C GLU A 119 0.66 15.84 -5.16
N LEU A 120 1.07 15.21 -4.06
CA LEU A 120 0.13 14.54 -3.15
C LEU A 120 -0.80 15.56 -2.49
N VAL A 121 -0.26 16.71 -2.05
CA VAL A 121 -1.06 17.80 -1.46
C VAL A 121 -2.09 18.32 -2.47
N GLN A 122 -1.67 18.53 -3.73
CA GLN A 122 -2.56 18.99 -4.80
C GLN A 122 -3.66 17.97 -5.09
N ARG A 123 -3.30 16.69 -5.25
CA ARG A 123 -4.22 15.61 -5.62
C ARG A 123 -5.20 15.24 -4.51
N PHE A 124 -4.73 15.18 -3.26
CA PHE A 124 -5.59 14.93 -2.10
C PHE A 124 -6.30 16.19 -1.60
N ARG A 125 -6.05 17.36 -2.20
CA ARG A 125 -6.60 18.67 -1.80
C ARG A 125 -6.42 18.96 -0.31
N ARG A 126 -5.34 18.44 0.28
CA ARG A 126 -5.09 18.51 1.72
C ARG A 126 -3.61 18.33 2.03
N ASP A 127 -3.05 19.29 2.76
CA ASP A 127 -1.72 19.15 3.33
C ASP A 127 -1.77 18.33 4.62
N ALA A 128 -1.12 17.17 4.58
CA ALA A 128 -0.98 16.24 5.70
C ALA A 128 0.33 16.43 6.49
N THR A 129 1.22 17.33 6.05
CA THR A 129 2.51 17.58 6.71
C THR A 129 2.33 17.95 8.19
N GLY A 130 3.04 17.25 9.06
CA GLY A 130 3.01 17.41 10.52
C GLY A 130 1.82 16.73 11.21
N LYS A 131 0.79 16.31 10.47
CA LYS A 131 -0.46 15.76 11.02
C LYS A 131 -0.37 14.25 11.24
N THR A 132 -1.20 13.75 12.14
CA THR A 132 -1.39 12.31 12.38
C THR A 132 -2.55 11.75 11.55
N SER A 133 -2.61 10.42 11.38
CA SER A 133 -3.77 9.75 10.79
C SER A 133 -5.09 10.11 11.51
N ARG A 134 -5.02 10.33 12.83
CA ARG A 134 -6.15 10.78 13.66
C ARG A 134 -6.60 12.21 13.38
N ASP A 135 -5.67 13.15 13.14
CA ASP A 135 -6.00 14.53 12.77
C ASP A 135 -6.66 14.61 11.39
N LEU A 136 -6.34 13.64 10.53
CA LEU A 136 -6.75 13.61 9.13
C LEU A 136 -8.08 12.88 8.91
N TYR A 137 -8.44 11.93 9.75
CA TYR A 137 -9.59 11.06 9.50
C TYR A 137 -10.39 10.78 10.77
N PRO A 138 -11.73 10.71 10.67
CA PRO A 138 -12.59 10.31 11.79
C PRO A 138 -12.20 8.93 12.37
N PRO A 139 -12.54 8.65 13.63
CA PRO A 139 -12.26 7.35 14.27
C PRO A 139 -12.81 6.14 13.50
N ASP A 140 -14.04 6.23 12.99
CA ASP A 140 -14.72 5.13 12.30
C ASP A 140 -14.44 5.09 10.78
N SER A 141 -13.34 5.71 10.35
CA SER A 141 -12.98 5.77 8.94
C SER A 141 -12.28 4.49 8.50
N ASP A 142 -12.93 3.70 7.65
CA ASP A 142 -12.31 2.54 6.97
C ASP A 142 -10.98 2.92 6.30
N TYR A 143 -10.92 4.12 5.74
CA TYR A 143 -9.71 4.64 5.10
C TYR A 143 -8.56 4.87 6.09
N ARG A 144 -8.88 5.38 7.29
CA ARG A 144 -7.89 5.56 8.36
C ARG A 144 -7.34 4.20 8.77
N SER A 145 -8.21 3.25 9.07
CA SER A 145 -7.83 1.90 9.47
C SER A 145 -6.96 1.24 8.41
N TYR A 146 -7.32 1.39 7.14
CA TYR A 146 -6.54 0.91 6.01
C TYR A 146 -5.12 1.51 5.96
N ILE A 147 -5.01 2.84 6.04
CA ILE A 147 -3.71 3.53 6.02
C ILE A 147 -2.82 3.09 7.19
N GLU A 148 -3.38 3.05 8.39
CA GLU A 148 -2.65 2.62 9.59
C GLU A 148 -2.18 1.16 9.46
N GLN A 149 -3.00 0.28 8.88
CA GLN A 149 -2.64 -1.13 8.65
C GLN A 149 -1.47 -1.29 7.67
N ILE A 150 -1.48 -0.62 6.51
CA ILE A 150 -0.41 -0.77 5.52
C ILE A 150 0.94 -0.24 6.06
N TYR A 151 0.94 0.90 6.77
CA TYR A 151 2.15 1.42 7.39
C TYR A 151 2.63 0.54 8.55
N SER A 152 1.70 0.08 9.39
CA SER A 152 2.02 -0.85 10.49
C SER A 152 2.63 -2.15 9.98
N SER A 153 2.11 -2.70 8.88
CA SER A 153 2.65 -3.92 8.26
C SER A 153 4.12 -3.75 7.84
N VAL A 154 4.47 -2.62 7.21
CA VAL A 154 5.84 -2.31 6.79
C VAL A 154 6.76 -2.13 8.00
N ILE A 155 6.30 -1.40 9.03
CA ILE A 155 7.07 -1.18 10.26
C ILE A 155 7.34 -2.50 10.99
N GLN A 156 6.31 -3.34 11.14
CA GLN A 156 6.41 -4.62 11.87
C GLN A 156 7.25 -5.66 11.13
N ARG A 157 7.10 -5.74 9.80
CA ARG A 157 7.80 -6.76 8.98
C ARG A 157 9.19 -6.33 8.55
N GLY A 158 9.48 -5.02 8.52
CA GLY A 158 10.72 -4.50 7.97
C GLY A 158 10.91 -4.84 6.48
N GLN A 159 9.80 -4.98 5.73
CA GLN A 159 9.84 -5.35 4.31
C GLN A 159 9.07 -4.35 3.43
N PRO A 160 9.54 -4.10 2.19
CA PRO A 160 8.83 -3.33 1.17
C PRO A 160 7.40 -3.84 0.89
N LEU A 161 6.43 -2.93 0.83
CA LEU A 161 5.05 -3.22 0.48
C LEU A 161 4.65 -2.42 -0.76
N TYR A 162 4.09 -3.10 -1.75
CA TYR A 162 3.45 -2.49 -2.91
C TYR A 162 1.94 -2.64 -2.82
N VAL A 163 1.24 -1.55 -3.10
CA VAL A 163 -0.21 -1.47 -3.13
C VAL A 163 -0.66 -0.92 -4.48
N ASP A 164 -1.65 -1.56 -5.08
CA ASP A 164 -2.29 -1.15 -6.32
C ASP A 164 -3.79 -1.10 -6.10
N ASN A 165 -4.42 0.05 -6.29
CA ASN A 165 -5.87 0.18 -6.22
C ASN A 165 -6.36 1.13 -7.30
N THR A 166 -7.66 1.10 -7.59
CA THR A 166 -8.29 2.11 -8.44
C THR A 166 -9.11 3.02 -7.55
N ARG A 167 -8.93 4.33 -7.71
CA ARG A 167 -9.69 5.34 -7.00
C ARG A 167 -10.41 6.23 -7.98
N ARG A 168 -11.63 6.60 -7.61
CA ARG A 168 -12.38 7.62 -8.32
C ARG A 168 -12.10 8.97 -7.68
N PHE A 169 -11.55 9.88 -8.47
CA PHE A 169 -11.39 11.28 -8.09
C PHE A 169 -12.59 12.07 -8.65
N PRO A 170 -13.18 13.00 -7.88
CA PRO A 170 -14.39 13.72 -8.30
C PRO A 170 -14.28 14.43 -9.66
N GLU A 171 -13.11 14.99 -9.97
CA GLU A 171 -12.87 15.80 -11.19
C GLU A 171 -12.19 15.01 -12.32
N GLU A 172 -11.49 13.92 -11.99
CA GLU A 172 -10.59 13.22 -12.94
C GLU A 172 -11.07 11.81 -13.30
N GLY A 173 -12.19 11.37 -12.73
CA GLY A 173 -12.70 10.03 -12.95
C GLY A 173 -11.84 8.95 -12.28
N SER A 174 -11.83 7.75 -12.88
CA SER A 174 -11.11 6.60 -12.34
C SER A 174 -9.62 6.71 -12.64
N SER A 175 -8.79 6.71 -11.59
CA SER A 175 -7.34 6.63 -11.68
C SER A 175 -6.84 5.35 -11.03
N ARG A 176 -5.93 4.65 -11.70
CA ARG A 176 -5.12 3.63 -11.04
C ARG A 176 -4.12 4.34 -10.14
N VAL A 177 -4.05 3.90 -8.89
CA VAL A 177 -3.23 4.45 -7.82
C VAL A 177 -2.29 3.38 -7.34
N ARG A 178 -1.00 3.65 -7.43
CA ARG A 178 0.06 2.72 -7.04
C ARG A 178 0.88 3.34 -5.93
N HIS A 179 1.11 2.60 -4.85
CA HIS A 179 1.79 3.09 -3.66
C HIS A 179 2.88 2.10 -3.29
N LEU A 180 4.13 2.58 -3.26
CA LEU A 180 5.27 1.80 -2.78
C LEU A 180 5.68 2.33 -1.40
N LEU A 181 5.77 1.45 -0.43
CA LEU A 181 6.16 1.73 0.95
C LEU A 181 7.45 0.98 1.28
N LEU A 182 8.47 1.70 1.74
CA LEU A 182 9.80 1.19 1.96
C LEU A 182 10.27 1.49 3.40
N PRO A 183 10.66 0.47 4.18
CA PRO A 183 11.09 0.64 5.57
C PRO A 183 12.45 1.35 5.67
N ILE A 184 12.61 2.22 6.66
CA ILE A 184 13.86 2.89 7.01
C ILE A 184 14.16 2.60 8.49
N ALA A 185 15.41 2.31 8.81
CA ALA A 185 15.88 2.19 10.18
C ALA A 185 16.22 3.55 10.79
N ALA A 186 16.04 3.72 12.11
CA ALA A 186 16.48 4.93 12.80
C ALA A 186 18.00 5.13 12.68
N GLU A 187 18.76 4.04 12.80
CA GLU A 187 20.22 4.03 12.87
C GLU A 187 20.81 2.93 11.99
N ALA A 188 22.10 3.06 11.66
CA ALA A 188 22.81 2.11 10.82
C ALA A 188 22.90 0.73 11.49
N GLY A 189 22.75 -0.33 10.68
CA GLY A 189 22.82 -1.72 11.15
C GLY A 189 21.55 -2.25 11.83
N SER A 190 20.55 -1.41 12.12
CA SER A 190 19.28 -1.89 12.66
C SER A 190 18.44 -2.58 11.58
N ALA A 191 17.85 -3.73 11.94
CA ALA A 191 16.85 -4.43 11.15
C ALA A 191 15.41 -4.00 11.48
N ARG A 192 15.22 -3.15 12.50
CA ARG A 192 13.90 -2.61 12.87
C ARG A 192 13.60 -1.35 12.07
N ALA A 193 12.48 -1.36 11.36
CA ALA A 193 11.96 -0.18 10.72
C ALA A 193 11.43 0.81 11.77
N ALA A 194 11.86 2.06 11.66
CA ALA A 194 11.41 3.16 12.50
C ALA A 194 10.65 4.21 11.70
N LEU A 195 10.89 4.31 10.38
CA LEU A 195 10.15 5.17 9.47
C LEU A 195 9.80 4.40 8.20
N VAL A 196 8.89 4.97 7.42
CA VAL A 196 8.51 4.50 6.09
C VAL A 196 8.69 5.63 5.08
N LEU A 197 9.55 5.39 4.10
CA LEU A 197 9.63 6.20 2.89
C LEU A 197 8.63 5.65 1.89
N SER A 198 7.78 6.48 1.32
CA SER A 198 6.82 6.00 0.34
C SER A 198 6.58 6.99 -0.78
N SER A 199 6.05 6.49 -1.89
CA SER A 199 5.63 7.32 -3.01
C SER A 199 4.33 6.80 -3.58
N ILE A 200 3.47 7.72 -4.01
CA ILE A 200 2.24 7.39 -4.73
C ILE A 200 2.34 7.93 -6.16
N SER A 201 2.03 7.07 -7.11
CA SER A 201 1.88 7.41 -8.51
C SER A 201 0.48 7.08 -9.00
N TRP A 202 0.12 7.73 -10.10
CA TRP A 202 -1.20 7.63 -10.69
C TRP A 202 -1.06 7.41 -12.19
N SER A 203 -1.99 6.67 -12.76
CA SER A 203 -2.21 6.64 -14.20
C SER A 203 -3.70 6.72 -14.46
N THR A 204 -4.09 7.30 -15.60
CA THR A 204 -5.46 7.28 -16.06
C THR A 204 -5.96 5.83 -16.09
N GLY A 205 -7.08 5.55 -15.42
CA GLY A 205 -7.73 4.26 -15.59
C GLY A 205 -8.31 4.17 -16.99
N SER A 206 -8.27 3.00 -17.62
CA SER A 206 -9.12 2.77 -18.78
C SER A 206 -10.58 2.81 -18.30
N ASP A 207 -11.35 3.76 -18.79
CA ASP A 207 -12.76 3.98 -18.44
C ASP A 207 -13.67 2.93 -19.14
N GLU A 208 -13.24 1.66 -19.18
CA GLU A 208 -13.94 0.57 -19.85
C GLU A 208 -15.10 0.02 -19.03
N GLY A 209 -15.93 0.87 -18.41
CA GLY A 209 -17.25 0.53 -17.83
C GLY A 209 -17.32 -0.63 -16.83
N HIS A 210 -16.18 -1.25 -16.50
CA HIS A 210 -16.06 -2.42 -15.64
C HIS A 210 -15.69 -1.97 -14.25
N GLN A 211 -16.18 -2.71 -13.25
CA GLN A 211 -15.80 -2.51 -11.87
C GLN A 211 -14.27 -2.31 -11.76
N PRO A 212 -13.81 -1.31 -10.98
CA PRO A 212 -12.38 -1.15 -10.73
C PRO A 212 -11.80 -2.48 -10.23
N PRO A 213 -10.62 -2.90 -10.74
CA PRO A 213 -9.98 -4.12 -10.26
C PRO A 213 -9.79 -4.04 -8.74
N PRO A 214 -9.90 -5.17 -8.02
CA PRO A 214 -9.74 -5.19 -6.57
C PRO A 214 -8.36 -4.66 -6.18
N SER A 215 -8.28 -4.01 -5.02
CA SER A 215 -7.02 -3.59 -4.43
C SER A 215 -6.08 -4.79 -4.26
N ARG A 216 -4.85 -4.67 -4.77
CA ARG A 216 -3.82 -5.70 -4.67
C ARG A 216 -2.71 -5.20 -3.76
N GLU A 217 -2.47 -5.94 -2.69
CA GLU A 217 -1.32 -5.74 -1.82
C GLU A 217 -0.31 -6.84 -2.08
N ARG A 218 0.96 -6.46 -2.21
CA ARG A 218 2.06 -7.39 -2.45
C ARG A 218 3.23 -7.03 -1.56
N GLN A 219 3.53 -7.91 -0.61
CA GLN A 219 4.80 -7.86 0.11
C GLN A 219 5.93 -8.21 -0.86
N ILE A 220 6.98 -7.42 -0.89
CA ILE A 220 8.16 -7.63 -1.72
C ILE A 220 9.34 -7.85 -0.78
N SER A 221 10.07 -8.95 -0.97
CA SER A 221 11.31 -9.16 -0.22
C SER A 221 12.38 -8.15 -0.68
N VAL A 222 13.29 -7.78 0.22
CA VAL A 222 14.38 -6.85 -0.10
C VAL A 222 15.20 -7.36 -1.30
N GLU A 223 15.49 -8.66 -1.33
CA GLU A 223 16.21 -9.31 -2.43
C GLU A 223 15.45 -9.22 -3.76
N ALA A 224 14.13 -9.45 -3.76
CA ALA A 224 13.31 -9.33 -4.96
C ALA A 224 13.25 -7.88 -5.46
N LEU A 225 13.21 -6.91 -4.55
CA LEU A 225 13.26 -5.48 -4.88
C LEU A 225 14.57 -5.14 -5.60
N GLU A 226 15.72 -5.53 -5.01
CA GLU A 226 17.05 -5.24 -5.56
C GLU A 226 17.27 -5.89 -6.93
N LYS A 227 16.96 -7.18 -7.06
CA LYS A 227 17.04 -7.89 -8.34
C LYS A 227 16.16 -7.24 -9.41
N GLY A 228 14.94 -6.89 -9.04
CA GLY A 228 13.98 -6.26 -9.94
C GLY A 228 14.41 -4.87 -10.40
N VAL A 229 14.98 -4.05 -9.52
CA VAL A 229 15.56 -2.74 -9.86
C VAL A 229 16.70 -2.89 -10.84
N LEU A 230 17.60 -3.85 -10.60
CA LEU A 230 18.76 -4.10 -11.46
C LEU A 230 18.33 -4.50 -12.87
N GLN A 231 17.36 -5.42 -12.97
CA GLN A 231 16.78 -5.87 -14.24
C GLN A 231 16.11 -4.73 -15.01
N ALA A 232 15.31 -3.90 -14.32
CA ALA A 232 14.64 -2.77 -14.96
C ALA A 232 15.63 -1.69 -15.45
N THR A 233 16.72 -1.48 -14.70
CA THR A 233 17.79 -0.54 -15.09
C THR A 233 18.52 -1.04 -16.33
N LEU A 234 18.91 -2.33 -16.35
CA LEU A 234 19.55 -2.96 -17.51
C LEU A 234 18.66 -2.91 -18.75
N ARG A 235 17.36 -3.21 -18.61
CA ARG A 235 16.41 -3.12 -19.71
C ARG A 235 16.28 -1.70 -20.25
N GLY A 236 16.20 -0.69 -19.38
CA GLY A 236 16.14 0.72 -19.82
C GLY A 236 17.38 1.18 -20.58
N LEU A 237 18.56 0.66 -20.24
CA LEU A 237 19.79 0.91 -20.98
C LEU A 237 19.78 0.25 -22.37
N LEU A 238 19.27 -0.99 -22.45
CA LEU A 238 19.19 -1.73 -23.71
C LEU A 238 18.14 -1.17 -24.67
N ASP A 239 16.99 -0.70 -24.16
CA ASP A 239 15.93 -0.08 -24.96
C ASP A 239 16.33 1.33 -25.51
N SER A 240 17.49 1.85 -25.11
CA SER A 240 18.03 3.16 -25.54
C SER A 240 19.09 3.07 -26.65
N ILE A 241 19.38 1.86 -27.17
CA ILE A 241 20.31 1.57 -28.27
C ILE A 241 19.51 1.17 -29.51
#